data_AF-A0A373GET5-F1
#
_entry.id   AF-A0A373GET5-F1
#
_cell.length_a   1.000
_cell.length_b   1.000
_cell.length_c   1.000
_cell.angle_alpha   90.00
_cell.angle_beta   90.00
_cell.angle_gamma   90.00
#
_symmetry.space_group_name_H-M   'P 1'
#
loop_
_entity.id
_entity.type
_entity.pdbx_description
1 polymer ?
#
loop_
_entity_poly.entity_id
_entity_poly.type
_entity_poly.pdbx_seq_one_letter_code
_entity_poly.pdbx_strand_id
1 'polypeptide(L)'
;MARKVQKLFKTPAELMAGYFPEPTKEEKERLKNRPKEPIKLRVKILSNSLSLYLDLYKDGKRQYEFLKLYLNEETDLSVKEQNRQTLEVAYTILHEKIAELNKRGAGFISLRGK
;
A
#
# COMPACT_ATOMS: atom_id res chain seq x y z
N MET A 1 27.57 17.60 -16.62
CA MET A 1 26.74 16.73 -15.75
C MET A 1 25.28 17.03 -16.02
N ALA A 2 24.54 16.13 -16.67
CA ALA A 2 23.11 16.33 -16.89
C ALA A 2 22.38 16.25 -15.55
N ARG A 3 21.78 17.36 -15.09
CA ARG A 3 20.86 17.33 -13.95
C ARG A 3 19.67 16.48 -14.37
N LYS A 4 19.54 15.29 -13.77
CA LYS A 4 18.36 14.43 -13.95
C LYS A 4 17.19 15.19 -13.32
N VAL A 5 16.42 15.91 -14.13
CA VAL A 5 15.25 16.65 -13.66
C VAL A 5 14.31 15.62 -13.04
N GLN A 6 14.04 15.75 -11.75
CA GLN A 6 13.13 14.84 -11.08
C GLN A 6 11.73 15.04 -11.68
N LYS A 7 11.18 13.99 -12.28
CA LYS A 7 9.83 14.02 -12.84
C LYS A 7 8.83 14.22 -11.69
N LEU A 8 7.98 15.23 -11.84
CA LEU A 8 6.89 15.56 -10.93
C LEU A 8 5.59 15.10 -11.59
N PHE A 9 4.78 14.33 -10.87
CA PHE A 9 3.50 13.82 -11.37
C PHE A 9 2.35 14.77 -11.02
N LYS A 10 1.68 15.31 -12.03
CA LYS A 10 0.66 16.37 -11.84
C LYS A 10 -0.76 15.85 -11.92
N THR A 11 -0.96 14.65 -12.45
CA THR A 11 -2.29 14.04 -12.54
C THR A 11 -2.40 12.82 -11.63
N PRO A 12 -3.61 12.51 -11.10
CA PRO A 12 -3.83 11.29 -10.33
C PRO A 12 -3.46 10.00 -11.10
N ALA A 13 -3.64 10.00 -12.42
CA ALA A 13 -3.26 8.87 -13.27
C ALA A 13 -1.74 8.69 -13.37
N GLU A 14 -0.99 9.78 -13.51
CA GLU A 14 0.47 9.76 -13.49
C GLU A 14 1.03 9.37 -12.14
N LEU A 15 0.44 9.87 -11.05
CA LEU A 15 0.78 9.44 -9.68
C LEU A 15 0.56 7.94 -9.53
N MET A 16 -0.58 7.42 -9.99
CA MET A 16 -0.88 6.00 -9.91
C MET A 16 0.17 5.20 -10.68
N ALA A 17 0.46 5.55 -11.93
CA ALA A 17 1.45 4.85 -12.74
C ALA A 17 2.89 4.98 -12.19
N GLY A 18 3.20 6.12 -11.56
CA GLY A 18 4.53 6.42 -11.01
C GLY A 18 4.82 5.68 -9.70
N TYR A 19 3.84 5.61 -8.79
CA TYR A 19 3.98 4.96 -7.48
C TYR A 19 3.56 3.48 -7.51
N PHE A 20 2.62 3.12 -8.37
CA PHE A 20 2.03 1.78 -8.47
C PHE A 20 2.07 1.30 -9.93
N PRO A 21 3.27 0.96 -10.45
CA PRO A 21 3.38 0.44 -11.80
C PRO A 21 2.65 -0.89 -11.93
N GLU A 22 1.88 -1.03 -13.00
CA GLU A 22 1.24 -2.31 -13.34
C GLU A 22 2.31 -3.38 -13.61
N PRO A 23 2.24 -4.55 -12.96
CA PRO A 23 3.23 -5.59 -13.17
C PRO A 23 3.19 -6.09 -14.62
N THR A 24 4.37 -6.31 -15.20
CA THR A 24 4.51 -6.86 -16.55
C THR A 24 3.92 -8.26 -16.64
N LYS A 25 3.69 -8.76 -17.86
CA LYS A 25 3.16 -10.13 -18.08
C LYS A 25 4.04 -11.19 -17.38
N GLU A 26 5.35 -11.02 -17.45
CA GLU A 26 6.35 -11.89 -16.83
C GLU A 26 6.27 -11.82 -15.30
N GLU A 27 6.18 -10.61 -14.70
CA GLU A 27 6.00 -10.46 -13.25
C GLU A 27 4.68 -11.03 -12.75
N LYS A 28 3.59 -10.85 -13.51
CA LYS A 28 2.28 -11.46 -13.18
C LYS A 28 2.40 -12.98 -13.13
N GLU A 29 3.14 -13.59 -14.04
CA GLU A 29 3.38 -15.03 -14.03
C GLU A 29 4.22 -15.47 -12.81
N ARG A 30 5.26 -14.72 -12.45
CA ARG A 30 6.07 -14.98 -11.24
C ARG A 30 5.26 -14.82 -9.94
N LEU A 31 4.33 -13.86 -9.91
CA LEU A 31 3.44 -13.63 -8.77
C LEU A 31 2.34 -14.69 -8.65
N LYS A 32 1.98 -15.39 -9.75
CA LYS A 32 0.93 -16.42 -9.76
C LYS A 32 1.20 -17.57 -8.77
N ASN A 33 2.46 -17.95 -8.62
CA ASN A 33 2.89 -19.03 -7.74
C ASN A 33 3.28 -18.55 -6.33
N ARG A 34 3.23 -17.24 -6.05
CA ARG A 34 3.53 -16.72 -4.72
C ARG A 34 2.31 -16.86 -3.80
N PRO A 35 2.53 -17.17 -2.51
CA PRO A 35 1.44 -17.14 -1.53
C PRO A 35 0.80 -15.75 -1.53
N LYS A 36 -0.54 -15.71 -1.56
CA LYS A 36 -1.29 -14.45 -1.54
C LYS A 36 -1.11 -13.80 -0.18
N GLU A 37 -0.67 -12.54 -0.14
CA GLU A 37 -0.65 -11.77 1.10
C GLU A 37 -2.06 -11.64 1.68
N PRO A 38 -2.23 -11.79 3.01
CA PRO A 38 -3.55 -11.78 3.66
C PRO A 38 -4.22 -10.41 3.65
N ILE A 39 -3.42 -9.35 3.58
CA ILE A 39 -3.84 -7.95 3.50
C ILE A 39 -3.08 -7.30 2.34
N LYS A 40 -3.76 -6.47 1.55
CA LYS A 40 -3.15 -5.76 0.42
C LYS A 40 -3.40 -4.26 0.53
N LEU A 41 -2.35 -3.47 0.34
CA LEU A 41 -2.49 -2.04 0.14
C LEU A 41 -3.05 -1.79 -1.26
N ARG A 42 -4.12 -1.01 -1.34
CA ARG A 42 -4.76 -0.60 -2.57
C ARG A 42 -4.94 0.91 -2.59
N VAL A 43 -5.14 1.40 -3.80
CA VAL A 43 -5.27 2.83 -4.06
C VAL A 43 -6.55 3.09 -4.83
N LYS A 44 -7.24 4.15 -4.46
CA LYS A 44 -8.41 4.66 -5.16
C LYS A 44 -8.06 6.03 -5.75
N ILE A 45 -8.34 6.21 -7.03
CA ILE A 45 -8.22 7.52 -7.67
C ILE A 45 -9.40 8.38 -7.22
N LEU A 46 -9.09 9.56 -6.69
CA LEU A 46 -10.05 10.62 -6.41
C LEU A 46 -9.86 11.74 -7.45
N SER A 47 -10.61 12.84 -7.31
CA SER A 47 -10.55 13.97 -8.23
C SER A 47 -9.15 14.59 -8.34
N ASN A 48 -8.47 14.81 -7.20
CA ASN A 48 -7.19 15.54 -7.13
C ASN A 48 -6.12 14.80 -6.32
N SER A 49 -6.42 13.57 -5.90
CA SER A 49 -5.54 12.82 -5.00
C SER A 49 -5.76 11.32 -5.12
N LEU A 50 -4.87 10.55 -4.52
CA LEU A 50 -4.99 9.10 -4.41
C LEU A 50 -5.22 8.72 -2.96
N SER A 51 -6.32 8.03 -2.66
CA SER A 51 -6.60 7.55 -1.30
C SER A 51 -6.08 6.13 -1.11
N LEU A 52 -5.32 5.93 -0.04
CA LEU A 52 -4.76 4.64 0.34
C LEU A 52 -5.70 3.90 1.30
N TYR A 53 -5.94 2.62 1.01
CA TYR A 53 -6.77 1.75 1.84
C TYR A 53 -6.23 0.32 1.85
N LEU A 54 -6.51 -0.41 2.93
CA LEU A 54 -6.19 -1.82 3.05
C LEU A 54 -7.40 -2.66 2.66
N ASP A 55 -7.14 -3.69 1.87
CA ASP A 55 -8.09 -4.72 1.49
C ASP A 55 -7.68 -6.01 2.18
N LEU A 56 -8.48 -6.45 3.17
CA LEU A 56 -8.26 -7.67 3.92
C LEU A 56 -9.47 -8.58 3.89
N TYR A 57 -9.21 -9.88 4.01
CA TYR A 57 -10.23 -10.90 4.18
C TYR A 57 -10.22 -11.36 5.63
N LYS A 58 -11.32 -11.12 6.34
CA LYS A 58 -11.50 -11.51 7.73
C LYS A 58 -12.79 -12.31 7.87
N ASP A 59 -12.70 -13.51 8.44
CA ASP A 59 -13.86 -14.39 8.67
C ASP A 59 -14.68 -14.66 7.38
N GLY A 60 -14.01 -14.84 6.24
CA GLY A 60 -14.65 -15.07 4.94
C GLY A 60 -15.32 -13.84 4.32
N LYS A 61 -15.26 -12.68 4.98
CA LYS A 61 -15.81 -11.41 4.48
C LYS A 61 -14.68 -10.45 4.08
N ARG A 62 -14.90 -9.73 2.99
CA ARG A 62 -13.99 -8.68 2.53
C ARG A 62 -14.25 -7.42 3.35
N GLN A 63 -13.21 -6.89 3.98
CA GLN A 63 -13.25 -5.65 4.75
C GLN A 63 -12.29 -4.64 4.13
N TYR A 64 -12.76 -3.40 4.05
CA TYR A 64 -11.96 -2.26 3.60
C TYR A 64 -11.64 -1.38 4.79
N GLU A 65 -10.37 -1.03 4.92
CA GLU A 65 -9.94 -0.11 5.96
C GLU A 65 -9.26 1.10 5.33
N PHE A 66 -9.89 2.26 5.47
CA PHE A 66 -9.36 3.51 4.96
C PHE A 66 -8.30 4.04 5.91
N LEU A 67 -7.07 4.19 5.40
CA LEU A 67 -5.94 4.69 6.19
C LEU A 67 -6.03 6.19 6.46
N LYS A 68 -6.95 6.91 5.78
CA LYS A 68 -7.02 8.38 5.73
C LYS A 68 -5.70 9.02 5.27
N LEU A 69 -4.91 8.26 4.53
CA LEU A 69 -3.68 8.70 3.89
C LEU A 69 -3.96 8.99 2.42
N TYR A 70 -3.41 10.09 1.92
CA TYR A 70 -3.64 10.58 0.58
C TYR A 70 -2.31 10.97 -0.08
N LEU A 71 -2.13 10.59 -1.34
CA LEU A 71 -1.05 11.11 -2.17
C LEU A 71 -1.58 12.30 -2.98
N ASN A 72 -0.91 13.43 -2.86
CA ASN A 72 -1.29 14.67 -3.52
C ASN A 72 -0.52 14.83 -4.84
N GLU A 73 -1.02 15.70 -5.73
CA GLU A 73 -0.32 16.09 -6.95
C GLU A 73 1.06 16.69 -6.61
N GLU A 74 2.11 16.20 -7.25
CA GLU A 74 3.48 16.67 -7.00
C GLU A 74 3.68 18.02 -7.69
N THR A 75 3.24 19.10 -7.06
CA THR A 75 3.55 20.46 -7.52
C THR A 75 5.03 20.77 -7.34
N ASP A 76 5.62 20.24 -6.26
CA ASP A 76 6.97 20.54 -5.79
C ASP A 76 7.69 19.29 -5.28
N LEU A 77 9.02 19.40 -5.16
CA LEU A 77 9.85 18.33 -4.58
C LEU A 77 9.48 18.03 -3.12
N SER A 78 9.00 19.04 -2.37
CA SER A 78 8.53 18.84 -1.00
C SER A 78 7.28 17.93 -0.95
N VAL A 79 6.31 18.15 -1.84
CA VAL A 79 5.09 17.33 -1.91
C VAL A 79 5.43 15.90 -2.33
N LYS A 80 6.39 15.75 -3.24
CA LYS A 80 6.92 14.43 -3.61
C LYS A 80 7.54 13.68 -2.43
N GLU A 81 8.28 14.37 -1.58
CA GLU A 81 8.85 13.77 -0.37
C GLU A 81 7.76 13.42 0.65
N GLN A 82 6.76 14.30 0.83
CA GLN A 82 5.59 14.02 1.68
C GLN A 82 4.80 12.80 1.19
N ASN A 83 4.61 12.65 -0.12
CA ASN A 83 3.96 11.49 -0.72
C ASN A 83 4.74 10.20 -0.46
N ARG A 84 6.07 10.24 -0.56
CA ARG A 84 6.92 9.10 -0.19
C ARG A 84 6.80 8.73 1.28
N GLN A 85 6.87 9.70 2.17
CA GLN A 85 6.69 9.48 3.61
C GLN A 85 5.30 8.90 3.91
N THR A 86 4.27 9.42 3.26
CA THR A 86 2.89 8.93 3.39
C THR A 86 2.77 7.47 2.95
N LEU A 87 3.45 7.11 1.86
CA LEU A 87 3.51 5.74 1.34
C LEU A 87 4.24 4.81 2.32
N GLU A 88 5.37 5.25 2.89
CA GLU A 88 6.11 4.49 3.91
C GLU A 88 5.27 4.23 5.15
N VAL A 89 4.52 5.23 5.62
CA VAL A 89 3.55 5.08 6.72
C VAL A 89 2.47 4.06 6.34
N ALA A 90 1.93 4.11 5.12
CA ALA A 90 0.93 3.15 4.66
C ALA A 90 1.47 1.70 4.63
N TYR A 91 2.70 1.50 4.15
CA TYR A 91 3.36 0.19 4.19
C TYR A 91 3.65 -0.27 5.63
N THR A 92 4.03 0.65 6.51
CA THR A 92 4.25 0.34 7.93
C THR A 92 2.96 -0.19 8.55
N ILE A 93 1.84 0.50 8.36
CA ILE A 93 0.52 0.05 8.85
C ILE A 93 0.14 -1.31 8.23
N LEU A 94 0.39 -1.50 6.93
CA LEU A 94 0.16 -2.81 6.27
C LEU A 94 0.96 -3.92 6.97
N HIS A 95 2.26 -3.73 7.18
CA HIS A 95 3.13 -4.72 7.81
C HIS A 95 2.75 -4.98 9.27
N GLU A 96 2.40 -3.94 10.03
CA GLU A 96 1.91 -4.08 11.40
C GLU A 96 0.63 -4.92 11.46
N LYS A 97 -0.32 -4.70 10.53
CA LYS A 97 -1.55 -5.49 10.46
C LYS A 97 -1.33 -6.93 10.03
N ILE A 98 -0.43 -7.17 9.08
CA ILE A 98 -0.04 -8.54 8.70
C ILE A 98 0.58 -9.24 9.91
N ALA A 99 1.47 -8.57 10.65
CA ALA A 99 2.07 -9.11 11.86
C ALA A 99 1.03 -9.37 12.96
N GLU A 100 0.07 -8.47 13.18
CA GLU A 100 -1.04 -8.66 14.13
C GLU A 100 -1.92 -9.86 13.73
N LEU A 101 -2.26 -9.99 12.45
CA LEU A 101 -3.06 -11.10 11.93
C LEU A 101 -2.33 -12.44 12.10
N ASN A 102 -1.03 -12.49 11.82
CA ASN A 102 -0.21 -13.67 12.05
C ASN A 102 -0.13 -14.01 13.54
N LYS A 103 0.03 -13.02 14.44
CA LYS A 103 0.03 -13.23 15.90
C LYS A 103 -1.32 -13.74 16.42
N ARG A 104 -2.44 -13.22 15.90
CA ARG A 104 -3.80 -13.65 16.29
C ARG A 104 -4.18 -15.02 15.72
N GLY A 105 -3.76 -15.32 14.48
CA GLY A 105 -3.97 -16.62 13.84
C GLY A 105 -3.09 -17.72 14.42
N ALA A 106 -1.86 -17.38 14.83
CA ALA A 106 -0.98 -18.22 15.64
C ALA A 106 -1.40 -18.19 17.12
N GLY A 107 -2.68 -18.46 17.38
CA GLY A 107 -3.26 -18.50 18.72
C GLY A 107 -2.36 -19.22 19.70
N PHE A 108 -1.67 -18.42 20.50
CA PHE A 108 -1.52 -18.53 21.94
C PHE A 108 -2.18 -19.80 22.52
N ILE A 109 -1.45 -20.90 22.52
CA ILE A 109 -1.56 -21.97 23.53
C ILE A 109 -0.72 -21.53 24.75
N SER A 110 -0.90 -20.31 25.23
CA SER A 110 -0.28 -19.86 26.47
C SER A 110 -1.20 -20.23 27.61
N LEU A 111 -1.00 -21.45 28.11
CA LEU A 111 -1.21 -21.89 29.49
C LEU A 111 -2.37 -21.21 30.24
N ARG A 112 -3.51 -21.90 30.24
CA ARG A 112 -4.48 -21.81 31.34
C ARG A 112 -3.72 -22.25 32.61
N GLY A 113 -3.28 -21.28 33.40
CA GLY A 113 -2.48 -21.48 34.60
C GLY A 113 -2.93 -20.55 35.72
N LYS A 114 -4.12 -20.81 36.27
CA LYS A 114 -4.41 -20.95 37.70
C LYS A 114 -5.92 -21.16 37.89
#